data_AF-A0AAU7G5Y5-F1
#
_entry.id   AF-A0AAU7G5Y5-F1
#
_cell.length_a   1.000
_cell.length_b   1.000
_cell.length_c   1.000
_cell.angle_alpha   90.00
_cell.angle_beta   90.00
_cell.angle_gamma   90.00
#
_symmetry.space_group_name_H-M   'P 1'
#
loop_
_entity.id
_entity.type
_entity.pdbx_description
1 polymer ?
#
loop_
_entity_poly.entity_id
_entity_poly.type
_entity_poly.pdbx_seq_one_letter_code
_entity_poly.pdbx_strand_id
1 'polypeptide(L)'
;MSIAEPRVLTRILFSALLVTVALVAAAPAQAAPGESAPCSGQQDVSSCDADGDSIPDEVERVVAGTATGATGREETDGDGVPDWTEVLACGSVSCASATRDSVGDGIPDYARILTCGSATCYTDNADVNGNGVPRWASVVICGTLSCATGHEDYDGDGVSDAVELAACVLPRSNLASTGASIAIWLLVAIAAGLVGTGAVLYRKRALFQAAVSTGAAA
;
A
#
# COMPACT_ATOMS: atom_id res chain seq x y z
N MET A 1 86.72 -60.74 -56.13
CA MET A 1 85.32 -60.39 -56.42
C MET A 1 84.99 -59.15 -55.57
N SER A 2 84.63 -58.03 -56.21
CA SER A 2 84.39 -56.66 -55.68
C SER A 2 85.56 -55.98 -54.95
N ILE A 3 86.24 -54.94 -55.45
CA ILE A 3 85.87 -53.61 -55.98
C ILE A 3 85.39 -52.60 -54.91
N ALA A 4 86.30 -51.64 -54.66
CA ALA A 4 86.15 -50.20 -54.38
C ALA A 4 85.51 -49.67 -53.08
N GLU A 5 86.31 -48.89 -52.35
CA GLU A 5 85.90 -47.80 -51.43
C GLU A 5 85.20 -46.64 -52.23
N PRO A 6 84.51 -45.64 -51.62
CA PRO A 6 85.22 -44.53 -50.93
C PRO A 6 84.47 -43.76 -49.81
N ARG A 7 85.29 -42.96 -49.10
CA ARG A 7 85.04 -41.74 -48.29
C ARG A 7 83.73 -40.99 -48.55
N VAL A 8 83.13 -40.36 -47.51
CA VAL A 8 82.64 -38.95 -47.51
C VAL A 8 82.31 -38.46 -46.08
N LEU A 9 82.88 -37.30 -45.71
CA LEU A 9 82.49 -36.41 -44.61
C LEU A 9 81.09 -35.80 -44.87
N THR A 10 80.23 -35.65 -43.86
CA THR A 10 79.22 -34.57 -43.87
C THR A 10 78.89 -34.08 -42.46
N ARG A 11 79.26 -32.82 -42.20
CA ARG A 11 78.82 -32.01 -41.06
C ARG A 11 77.34 -31.66 -41.27
N ILE A 12 76.50 -31.88 -40.27
CA ILE A 12 75.13 -31.36 -40.27
C ILE A 12 75.02 -30.33 -39.14
N LEU A 13 74.94 -29.06 -39.54
CA LEU A 13 74.44 -27.97 -38.71
C LEU A 13 72.94 -28.17 -38.52
N PHE A 14 72.44 -28.04 -37.29
CA PHE A 14 71.01 -27.79 -37.05
C PHE A 14 70.85 -26.47 -36.31
N SER A 15 70.26 -25.52 -37.03
CA SER A 15 69.94 -24.16 -36.63
C SER A 15 68.86 -24.14 -35.55
N ALA A 16 69.08 -23.29 -34.53
CA ALA A 16 68.10 -22.97 -33.51
C ALA A 16 66.93 -22.16 -34.10
N LEU A 17 65.74 -22.72 -34.07
CA LEU A 17 64.49 -22.03 -34.41
C LEU A 17 63.83 -21.56 -33.11
N LEU A 18 63.97 -20.27 -32.81
CA LEU A 18 63.25 -19.58 -31.74
C LEU A 18 61.78 -19.44 -32.15
N VAL A 19 60.89 -20.20 -31.51
CA VAL A 19 59.43 -19.99 -31.59
C VAL A 19 59.04 -19.03 -30.46
N THR A 20 58.76 -17.78 -30.81
CA THR A 20 58.12 -16.82 -29.89
C THR A 20 56.63 -17.11 -29.87
N VAL A 21 56.14 -17.67 -28.76
CA VAL A 21 54.70 -17.78 -28.47
C VAL A 21 54.22 -16.42 -27.94
N ALA A 22 53.43 -15.70 -28.72
CA ALA A 22 52.71 -14.53 -28.24
C ALA A 22 51.48 -14.99 -27.44
N LEU A 23 51.47 -14.76 -26.13
CA LEU A 23 50.25 -14.88 -25.33
C LEU A 23 49.32 -13.71 -25.68
N VAL A 24 48.19 -14.01 -26.32
CA VAL A 24 47.04 -13.11 -26.35
C VAL A 24 46.29 -13.31 -25.04
N ALA A 25 46.42 -12.35 -24.11
CA ALA A 25 45.55 -12.26 -22.95
C ALA A 25 44.16 -11.83 -23.42
N ALA A 26 43.20 -12.75 -23.41
CA ALA A 26 41.80 -12.43 -23.56
C ALA A 26 41.34 -11.68 -22.31
N ALA A 27 41.19 -10.36 -22.42
CA ALA A 27 40.49 -9.58 -21.41
C ALA A 27 39.04 -10.08 -21.30
N PRO A 28 38.47 -10.26 -20.10
CA PRO A 28 37.05 -10.51 -19.98
C PRO A 28 36.32 -9.27 -20.51
N ALA A 29 35.39 -9.49 -21.43
CA ALA A 29 34.45 -8.47 -21.84
C ALA A 29 33.65 -8.04 -20.61
N GLN A 30 33.89 -6.83 -20.10
CA GLN A 30 32.93 -6.17 -19.23
C GLN A 30 31.67 -5.93 -20.07
N ALA A 31 30.64 -6.73 -19.82
CA ALA A 31 29.29 -6.47 -20.27
C ALA A 31 28.79 -5.15 -19.66
N ALA A 32 28.03 -4.41 -20.46
CA ALA A 32 27.36 -3.16 -20.10
C ALA A 32 26.40 -3.35 -18.90
N PRO A 33 26.03 -2.28 -18.17
CA PRO A 33 25.04 -2.36 -17.11
C PRO A 33 23.65 -2.36 -17.74
N GLY A 34 22.86 -3.41 -17.47
CA GLY A 34 21.47 -3.47 -17.90
C GLY A 34 20.97 -4.90 -18.12
N GLU A 35 20.68 -5.60 -17.03
CA GLU A 35 19.53 -6.52 -16.96
C GLU A 35 19.32 -6.87 -15.48
N SER A 36 18.27 -6.29 -14.89
CA SER A 36 17.71 -6.75 -13.63
C SER A 36 17.35 -8.24 -13.78
N ALA A 37 17.72 -9.03 -12.77
CA ALA A 37 17.60 -10.49 -12.80
C ALA A 37 16.15 -10.93 -13.03
N PRO A 38 15.90 -12.08 -13.71
CA PRO A 38 14.55 -12.53 -13.97
C PRO A 38 13.99 -13.17 -12.71
N CYS A 39 12.95 -12.57 -12.16
CA CYS A 39 12.05 -13.21 -11.23
C CYS A 39 11.44 -14.46 -11.90
N SER A 40 12.05 -15.62 -11.66
CA SER A 40 11.52 -16.91 -12.10
C SER A 40 10.42 -17.35 -11.12
N GLY A 41 9.28 -17.75 -11.69
CA GLY A 41 8.07 -18.17 -10.99
C GLY A 41 8.31 -19.17 -9.86
N GLN A 42 7.46 -19.03 -8.83
CA GLN A 42 7.62 -19.58 -7.49
C GLN A 42 8.83 -19.02 -6.76
N GLN A 43 8.72 -17.85 -6.13
CA GLN A 43 9.05 -17.55 -4.71
C GLN A 43 8.54 -16.14 -4.39
N ASP A 44 8.23 -15.92 -3.12
CA ASP A 44 7.76 -14.68 -2.49
C ASP A 44 7.79 -13.41 -3.35
N VAL A 45 6.60 -12.92 -3.75
CA VAL A 45 6.41 -11.70 -4.57
C VAL A 45 6.98 -10.44 -3.92
N SER A 46 7.31 -10.49 -2.63
CA SER A 46 8.01 -9.41 -1.92
C SER A 46 9.50 -9.29 -2.29
N SER A 47 10.04 -10.16 -3.15
CA SER A 47 11.45 -10.13 -3.60
C SER A 47 11.65 -9.59 -5.02
N CYS A 48 10.54 -9.30 -5.71
CA CYS A 48 10.48 -8.80 -7.09
C CYS A 48 9.86 -7.40 -7.08
N ASP A 49 10.59 -6.47 -6.48
CA ASP A 49 10.22 -5.07 -6.30
C ASP A 49 11.52 -4.27 -6.53
N ALA A 50 11.75 -3.88 -7.79
CA ALA A 50 13.04 -3.41 -8.26
C ALA A 50 13.39 -1.99 -7.78
N ASP A 51 12.38 -1.17 -7.48
CA ASP A 51 12.56 0.17 -6.91
C ASP A 51 12.18 0.27 -5.42
N GLY A 52 11.61 -0.78 -4.84
CA GLY A 52 11.37 -0.90 -3.40
C GLY A 52 10.13 -0.13 -2.95
N ASP A 53 9.17 0.10 -3.83
CA ASP A 53 7.95 0.88 -3.55
C ASP A 53 6.79 0.01 -3.04
N SER A 54 7.03 -1.29 -2.84
CA SER A 54 6.05 -2.31 -2.41
C SER A 54 5.02 -2.71 -3.47
N ILE A 55 5.16 -2.28 -4.71
CA ILE A 55 4.42 -2.77 -5.87
C ILE A 55 5.28 -3.83 -6.59
N PRO A 56 4.80 -5.07 -6.75
CA PRO A 56 5.60 -6.09 -7.44
C PRO A 56 5.85 -5.74 -8.92
N ASP A 57 7.06 -6.03 -9.41
CA ASP A 57 7.53 -5.78 -10.79
C ASP A 57 6.52 -6.26 -11.86
N GLU A 58 5.84 -7.39 -11.63
CA GLU A 58 4.82 -7.91 -12.55
C GLU A 58 3.55 -7.06 -12.60
N VAL A 59 3.16 -6.47 -11.47
CA VAL A 59 2.03 -5.55 -11.39
C VAL A 59 2.40 -4.26 -12.10
N GLU A 60 3.59 -3.72 -11.85
CA GLU A 60 4.07 -2.50 -12.50
C GLU A 60 4.13 -2.63 -14.03
N ARG A 61 4.56 -3.79 -14.55
CA ARG A 61 4.55 -4.03 -16.00
C ARG A 61 3.15 -3.98 -16.60
N VAL A 62 2.12 -4.30 -15.83
CA VAL A 62 0.72 -4.18 -16.28
C VAL A 62 0.24 -2.74 -16.16
N VAL A 63 0.57 -2.05 -15.08
CA VAL A 63 0.12 -0.68 -14.78
C VAL A 63 0.85 0.36 -15.63
N ALA A 64 2.18 0.35 -15.64
CA ALA A 64 3.03 1.39 -16.23
C ALA A 64 3.87 0.89 -17.42
N GLY A 65 3.92 -0.43 -17.67
CA GLY A 65 4.69 -1.02 -18.77
C GLY A 65 6.19 -1.23 -18.47
N THR A 66 6.65 -0.83 -17.28
CA THR A 66 8.02 -1.03 -16.77
C THR A 66 7.97 -1.66 -15.38
N ALA A 67 9.10 -2.11 -14.85
CA ALA A 67 9.20 -2.73 -13.52
C ALA A 67 9.71 -1.75 -12.45
N THR A 68 9.42 -0.45 -12.62
CA THR A 68 9.76 0.65 -11.67
C THR A 68 8.92 1.91 -11.99
N GLY A 69 7.77 1.71 -12.63
CA GLY A 69 7.03 2.77 -13.32
C GLY A 69 5.70 3.12 -12.68
N ALA A 70 5.17 2.24 -11.82
CA ALA A 70 3.96 2.55 -11.08
C ALA A 70 4.31 3.52 -9.94
N THR A 71 3.34 4.37 -9.59
CA THR A 71 3.50 5.32 -8.47
C THR A 71 2.55 5.01 -7.33
N GLY A 72 1.72 3.97 -7.49
CA GLY A 72 0.66 3.58 -6.57
C GLY A 72 -0.61 4.42 -6.70
N ARG A 73 -0.61 5.45 -7.55
CA ARG A 73 -1.70 6.43 -7.71
C ARG A 73 -2.40 6.36 -9.06
N GLU A 74 -1.96 5.47 -9.95
CA GLU A 74 -2.63 5.24 -11.22
C GLU A 74 -4.07 4.74 -10.97
N GLU A 75 -5.03 5.30 -11.70
CA GLU A 75 -6.46 5.00 -11.56
C GLU A 75 -7.13 5.22 -12.92
N THR A 76 -7.03 4.21 -13.78
CA THR A 76 -7.35 4.30 -15.21
C THR A 76 -8.85 4.54 -15.46
N ASP A 77 -9.73 3.99 -14.62
CA ASP A 77 -11.18 4.13 -14.78
C ASP A 77 -11.86 5.11 -13.81
N GLY A 78 -11.12 5.67 -12.85
CA GLY A 78 -11.59 6.75 -11.97
C GLY A 78 -12.65 6.32 -10.95
N ASP A 79 -12.62 5.06 -10.52
CA ASP A 79 -13.67 4.45 -9.70
C ASP A 79 -13.37 4.36 -8.19
N GLY A 80 -12.19 4.83 -7.78
CA GLY A 80 -11.69 4.88 -6.42
C GLY A 80 -10.79 3.70 -6.03
N VAL A 81 -10.49 2.78 -6.95
CA VAL A 81 -9.52 1.69 -6.75
C VAL A 81 -8.27 1.93 -7.61
N PRO A 82 -7.07 2.03 -7.02
CA PRO A 82 -5.85 2.18 -7.79
C PRO A 82 -5.53 0.98 -8.69
N ASP A 83 -4.97 1.21 -9.87
CA ASP A 83 -4.68 0.22 -10.91
C ASP A 83 -3.88 -0.98 -10.39
N TRP A 84 -2.87 -0.76 -9.55
CA TRP A 84 -2.06 -1.83 -8.96
C TRP A 84 -2.89 -2.75 -8.06
N THR A 85 -3.85 -2.18 -7.33
CA THR A 85 -4.79 -2.92 -6.47
C THR A 85 -5.73 -3.77 -7.33
N GLU A 86 -6.18 -3.25 -8.46
CA GLU A 86 -7.03 -3.99 -9.39
C GLU A 86 -6.30 -5.15 -10.06
N VAL A 87 -5.05 -4.94 -10.47
CA VAL A 87 -4.23 -6.00 -11.04
C VAL A 87 -4.01 -7.13 -10.03
N LEU A 88 -3.75 -6.81 -8.76
CA LEU A 88 -3.65 -7.83 -7.70
C LEU A 88 -4.97 -8.55 -7.45
N ALA A 89 -6.12 -7.85 -7.53
CA ALA A 89 -7.42 -8.42 -7.24
C ALA A 89 -7.97 -9.27 -8.40
N CYS A 90 -7.83 -8.83 -9.65
CA CYS A 90 -8.48 -9.44 -10.81
C CYS A 90 -7.68 -9.40 -12.12
N GLY A 91 -6.48 -8.81 -12.14
CA GLY A 91 -5.51 -8.96 -13.23
C GLY A 91 -5.59 -7.90 -14.34
N SER A 92 -6.36 -6.84 -14.19
CA SER A 92 -6.39 -5.70 -15.12
C SER A 92 -6.68 -4.37 -14.41
N VAL A 93 -6.40 -3.26 -15.07
CA VAL A 93 -6.51 -1.87 -14.57
C VAL A 93 -7.93 -1.25 -14.69
N SER A 94 -8.99 -2.07 -14.60
CA SER A 94 -10.40 -1.60 -14.64
C SER A 94 -11.39 -2.74 -14.36
N CYS A 95 -11.03 -3.65 -13.46
CA CYS A 95 -11.84 -4.84 -13.16
C CYS A 95 -12.38 -4.88 -11.73
N ALA A 96 -11.87 -4.04 -10.84
CA ALA A 96 -12.38 -3.92 -9.50
C ALA A 96 -13.48 -2.85 -9.42
N SER A 97 -14.08 -2.71 -8.25
CA SER A 97 -14.75 -1.46 -7.93
C SER A 97 -14.84 -1.21 -6.44
N ALA A 98 -14.64 0.05 -6.04
CA ALA A 98 -14.70 0.47 -4.64
C ALA A 98 -16.08 0.24 -4.01
N THR A 99 -17.12 0.20 -4.85
CA THR A 99 -18.52 0.09 -4.39
C THR A 99 -19.15 -1.27 -4.61
N ARG A 100 -18.45 -2.20 -5.28
CA ARG A 100 -19.00 -3.53 -5.52
C ARG A 100 -18.91 -4.36 -4.23
N ASP A 101 -20.06 -4.71 -3.68
CA ASP A 101 -20.19 -5.56 -2.49
C ASP A 101 -21.26 -6.64 -2.78
N SER A 102 -20.80 -7.82 -3.16
CA SER A 102 -21.69 -8.92 -3.59
C SER A 102 -22.45 -9.58 -2.44
N VAL A 103 -22.08 -9.33 -1.18
CA VAL A 103 -22.76 -9.92 -0.02
C VAL A 103 -23.50 -8.90 0.85
N GLY A 104 -23.26 -7.60 0.65
CA GLY A 104 -24.01 -6.51 1.27
C GLY A 104 -23.66 -6.24 2.74
N ASP A 105 -22.40 -6.45 3.15
CA ASP A 105 -21.94 -6.19 4.52
C ASP A 105 -20.98 -4.99 4.68
N GLY A 106 -20.74 -4.28 3.58
CA GLY A 106 -19.91 -3.10 3.48
C GLY A 106 -18.41 -3.40 3.31
N ILE A 107 -18.04 -4.61 2.89
CA ILE A 107 -16.67 -4.95 2.50
C ILE A 107 -16.62 -5.11 0.97
N PRO A 108 -15.87 -4.26 0.25
CA PRO A 108 -15.77 -4.38 -1.20
C PRO A 108 -15.23 -5.74 -1.66
N ASP A 109 -15.69 -6.19 -2.82
CA ASP A 109 -15.32 -7.47 -3.41
C ASP A 109 -13.81 -7.57 -3.64
N TYR A 110 -13.17 -6.50 -4.13
CA TYR A 110 -11.72 -6.47 -4.37
C TYR A 110 -10.93 -6.69 -3.07
N ALA A 111 -11.34 -6.02 -1.99
CA ALA A 111 -10.70 -6.16 -0.68
C ALA A 111 -10.81 -7.59 -0.15
N ARG A 112 -11.94 -8.28 -0.37
CA ARG A 112 -12.06 -9.71 -0.04
C ARG A 112 -11.13 -10.56 -0.88
N ILE A 113 -11.10 -10.33 -2.19
CA ILE A 113 -10.25 -11.12 -3.08
C ILE A 113 -8.78 -11.01 -2.66
N LEU A 114 -8.31 -9.81 -2.31
CA LEU A 114 -6.96 -9.61 -1.77
C LEU A 114 -6.74 -10.31 -0.42
N THR A 115 -7.76 -10.33 0.44
CA THR A 115 -7.65 -10.92 1.78
C THR A 115 -7.72 -12.46 1.78
N CYS A 116 -8.49 -13.08 0.88
CA CYS A 116 -8.84 -14.51 0.97
C CYS A 116 -9.07 -15.23 -0.37
N GLY A 117 -8.93 -14.53 -1.51
CA GLY A 117 -9.06 -15.10 -2.85
C GLY A 117 -10.50 -15.24 -3.38
N SER A 118 -11.53 -14.68 -2.73
CA SER A 118 -12.91 -14.72 -3.22
C SER A 118 -13.74 -13.54 -2.74
N ALA A 119 -14.63 -13.03 -3.59
CA ALA A 119 -15.62 -11.99 -3.26
C ALA A 119 -16.66 -12.40 -2.19
N THR A 120 -16.63 -13.63 -1.65
CA THR A 120 -17.67 -14.13 -0.73
C THR A 120 -17.15 -14.86 0.52
N CYS A 121 -15.82 -14.90 0.75
CA CYS A 121 -15.19 -15.81 1.71
C CYS A 121 -15.46 -15.55 3.22
N TYR A 122 -15.75 -14.32 3.64
CA TYR A 122 -16.05 -13.94 5.03
C TYR A 122 -17.00 -12.75 5.04
N THR A 123 -17.75 -12.50 6.11
CA THR A 123 -18.72 -11.38 6.14
C THR A 123 -18.59 -10.46 7.35
N ASP A 124 -17.59 -10.71 8.18
CA ASP A 124 -17.30 -9.98 9.39
C ASP A 124 -16.17 -8.98 9.16
N ASN A 125 -16.29 -7.82 9.81
CA ASN A 125 -15.26 -6.79 9.84
C ASN A 125 -14.41 -6.97 11.09
N ALA A 126 -13.85 -8.17 11.26
CA ALA A 126 -13.03 -8.46 12.42
C ALA A 126 -11.78 -7.59 12.43
N ASP A 127 -11.57 -6.92 13.56
CA ASP A 127 -10.32 -6.28 13.92
C ASP A 127 -9.50 -7.30 14.71
N VAL A 128 -8.35 -7.68 14.15
CA VAL A 128 -7.53 -8.80 14.65
C VAL A 128 -6.65 -8.37 15.83
N ASN A 129 -6.31 -7.09 15.94
CA ASN A 129 -5.37 -6.58 16.94
C ASN A 129 -6.00 -5.54 17.89
N GLY A 130 -7.27 -5.17 17.69
CA GLY A 130 -8.04 -4.30 18.57
C GLY A 130 -7.73 -2.82 18.42
N ASN A 131 -7.16 -2.38 17.30
CA ASN A 131 -6.79 -0.98 17.06
C ASN A 131 -7.86 -0.15 16.31
N GLY A 132 -8.98 -0.77 15.95
CA GLY A 132 -10.10 -0.13 15.24
C GLY A 132 -10.05 -0.28 13.72
N VAL A 133 -8.99 -0.85 13.14
CA VAL A 133 -8.89 -1.12 11.70
C VAL A 133 -9.30 -2.58 11.42
N PRO A 134 -10.32 -2.82 10.57
CA PRO A 134 -10.71 -4.18 10.22
C PRO A 134 -9.63 -4.84 9.36
N ARG A 135 -9.47 -6.16 9.49
CA ARG A 135 -8.40 -6.92 8.79
C ARG A 135 -8.33 -6.70 7.29
N TRP A 136 -9.47 -6.52 6.62
CA TRP A 136 -9.50 -6.30 5.18
C TRP A 136 -8.87 -4.95 4.82
N ALA A 137 -9.12 -3.93 5.64
CA ALA A 137 -8.54 -2.61 5.46
C ALA A 137 -7.04 -2.67 5.75
N SER A 138 -6.60 -3.44 6.74
CA SER A 138 -5.17 -3.65 6.97
C SER A 138 -4.46 -4.29 5.78
N VAL A 139 -5.09 -5.26 5.12
CA VAL A 139 -4.53 -5.87 3.90
C VAL A 139 -4.43 -4.85 2.76
N VAL A 140 -5.45 -4.02 2.57
CA VAL A 140 -5.45 -3.00 1.50
C VAL A 140 -4.41 -1.90 1.78
N ILE A 141 -4.27 -1.45 3.03
CA ILE A 141 -3.38 -0.33 3.40
C ILE A 141 -1.91 -0.76 3.41
N CYS A 142 -1.58 -1.96 3.89
CA CYS A 142 -0.18 -2.35 4.13
C CYS A 142 0.10 -3.85 3.95
N GLY A 143 -0.80 -4.61 3.32
CA GLY A 143 -0.54 -5.97 2.85
C GLY A 143 -0.65 -7.09 3.88
N THR A 144 -0.88 -6.80 5.16
CA THR A 144 -1.05 -7.86 6.19
C THR A 144 -2.29 -7.65 7.05
N LEU A 145 -2.74 -8.72 7.71
CA LEU A 145 -3.99 -8.75 8.47
C LEU A 145 -4.05 -7.80 9.69
N SER A 146 -2.93 -7.22 10.10
CA SER A 146 -2.85 -6.43 11.34
C SER A 146 -1.78 -5.33 11.33
N CYS A 147 -1.25 -4.95 10.16
CA CYS A 147 -0.21 -3.92 10.07
C CYS A 147 -0.76 -2.50 10.23
N ALA A 148 -1.96 -2.22 9.72
CA ALA A 148 -2.52 -0.88 9.71
C ALA A 148 -2.99 -0.48 11.10
N THR A 149 -2.69 0.76 11.48
CA THR A 149 -3.05 1.43 12.74
C THR A 149 -4.13 2.47 12.55
N GLY A 150 -4.46 2.81 11.30
CA GLY A 150 -5.44 3.83 10.94
C GLY A 150 -4.85 5.24 10.86
N HIS A 151 -3.53 5.37 10.96
CA HIS A 151 -2.80 6.64 10.95
C HIS A 151 -1.70 6.65 9.89
N GLU A 152 -1.62 5.59 9.07
CA GLU A 152 -0.76 5.55 7.89
C GLU A 152 -1.15 6.71 6.97
N ASP A 153 -0.13 7.38 6.41
CA ASP A 153 -0.22 8.46 5.44
C ASP A 153 1.01 8.26 4.53
N TYR A 154 0.95 7.24 3.66
CA TYR A 154 2.09 6.85 2.81
C TYR A 154 2.45 7.92 1.78
N ASP A 155 1.46 8.72 1.44
CA ASP A 155 1.49 9.65 0.34
C ASP A 155 1.85 11.09 0.81
N GLY A 156 1.69 11.36 2.11
CA GLY A 156 2.16 12.55 2.80
C GLY A 156 1.26 13.77 2.64
N ASP A 157 0.01 13.60 2.20
CA ASP A 157 -0.92 14.70 1.96
C ASP A 157 -1.63 15.20 3.25
N GLY A 158 -1.44 14.49 4.36
CA GLY A 158 -2.01 14.82 5.67
C GLY A 158 -3.39 14.21 5.94
N VAL A 159 -3.91 13.37 5.03
CA VAL A 159 -5.06 12.50 5.23
C VAL A 159 -4.54 11.08 5.40
N SER A 160 -5.02 10.36 6.41
CA SER A 160 -4.59 8.97 6.59
C SER A 160 -5.21 8.06 5.53
N ASP A 161 -4.47 7.06 5.04
CA ASP A 161 -4.92 6.07 4.06
C ASP A 161 -6.23 5.38 4.49
N ALA A 162 -6.40 5.13 5.80
CA ALA A 162 -7.62 4.54 6.34
C ALA A 162 -8.86 5.45 6.18
N VAL A 163 -8.69 6.77 6.22
CA VAL A 163 -9.76 7.76 6.00
C VAL A 163 -10.09 7.87 4.52
N GLU A 164 -9.08 7.87 3.66
CA GLU A 164 -9.29 7.87 2.21
C GLU A 164 -10.01 6.61 1.75
N LEU A 165 -9.53 5.45 2.20
CA LEU A 165 -10.17 4.17 1.94
C LEU A 165 -11.63 4.15 2.41
N ALA A 166 -11.90 4.70 3.60
CA ALA A 166 -13.27 4.81 4.12
C ALA A 166 -14.17 5.75 3.28
N ALA A 167 -13.60 6.72 2.57
CA ALA A 167 -14.34 7.63 1.70
C ALA A 167 -14.71 6.99 0.35
N CYS A 168 -13.87 6.09 -0.17
CA CYS A 168 -14.11 5.40 -1.44
C CYS A 168 -15.12 4.25 -1.31
N VAL A 169 -15.11 3.52 -0.19
CA VAL A 169 -15.97 2.34 0.00
C VAL A 169 -17.40 2.74 0.38
N LEU A 170 -18.35 1.82 0.14
CA LEU A 170 -19.75 2.04 0.51
C LEU A 170 -19.87 2.39 2.01
N PRO A 171 -20.47 3.56 2.34
CA PRO A 171 -20.60 3.97 3.73
C PRO A 171 -21.51 2.99 4.48
N ARG A 172 -20.97 2.41 5.55
CA ARG A 172 -21.77 1.67 6.52
C ARG A 172 -22.78 2.65 7.11
N SER A 173 -24.06 2.32 7.05
CA SER A 173 -25.17 3.12 7.62
C SER A 173 -25.11 3.26 9.15
N ASN A 174 -24.09 2.69 9.81
CA ASN A 174 -24.08 2.44 11.26
C ASN A 174 -22.83 2.97 11.99
N LEU A 175 -21.90 3.68 11.35
CA LEU A 175 -20.84 4.35 12.11
C LEU A 175 -21.42 5.57 12.85
N ALA A 176 -21.64 5.40 14.16
CA ALA A 176 -21.97 6.43 15.15
C ALA A 176 -23.36 7.10 15.12
N SER A 177 -24.37 6.57 14.42
CA SER A 177 -25.73 7.15 14.53
C SER A 177 -26.25 7.15 15.97
N THR A 178 -26.05 6.08 16.74
CA THR A 178 -26.49 5.99 18.15
C THR A 178 -25.61 6.81 19.10
N GLY A 179 -24.29 6.79 18.93
CA GLY A 179 -23.37 7.56 19.78
C GLY A 179 -23.52 9.07 19.60
N ALA A 180 -23.58 9.53 18.35
CA ALA A 180 -23.77 10.94 18.03
C ALA A 180 -25.16 11.43 18.46
N SER A 181 -26.22 10.66 18.23
CA SER A 181 -27.56 11.07 18.66
C SER A 181 -27.69 11.12 20.18
N ILE A 182 -27.13 10.14 20.92
CA ILE A 182 -27.08 10.20 22.40
C ILE A 182 -26.29 11.42 22.87
N ALA A 183 -25.13 11.71 22.27
CA ALA A 183 -24.31 12.88 22.61
C ALA A 183 -25.06 14.20 22.34
N ILE A 184 -25.72 14.33 21.18
CA ILE A 184 -26.51 15.50 20.82
C ILE A 184 -27.64 15.71 21.84
N TRP A 185 -28.38 14.66 22.18
CA TRP A 185 -29.46 14.76 23.16
C TRP A 185 -28.97 15.10 24.57
N LEU A 186 -27.82 14.57 24.99
CA LEU A 186 -27.18 14.95 26.25
C LEU A 186 -26.79 16.43 26.27
N LEU A 187 -26.19 16.94 25.19
CA LEU A 187 -25.82 18.35 25.08
C LEU A 187 -27.06 19.26 25.10
N VAL A 188 -28.13 18.87 24.40
CA VAL A 188 -29.41 19.59 24.42
C VAL A 188 -30.01 19.61 25.84
N ALA A 189 -29.98 18.49 26.55
CA ALA A 189 -30.49 18.40 27.92
C ALA A 189 -29.69 19.28 28.89
N ILE A 190 -28.36 19.28 28.78
CA ILE A 190 -27.48 20.14 29.59
C ILE A 190 -27.75 21.62 29.28
N ALA A 191 -27.86 21.99 28.00
CA ALA A 191 -28.14 23.35 27.58
C ALA A 191 -29.50 23.84 28.11
N ALA A 192 -30.55 23.01 28.01
CA ALA A 192 -31.87 23.31 28.56
C ALA A 192 -31.82 23.49 30.09
N GLY A 193 -31.07 22.64 30.79
CA GLY A 193 -30.86 22.75 32.24
C GLY A 193 -30.16 24.05 32.65
N LEU A 194 -29.13 24.45 31.93
CA LEU A 194 -28.41 25.71 32.16
C LEU A 194 -29.30 26.93 31.91
N VAL A 195 -30.06 26.93 30.81
CA VAL A 195 -31.01 28.01 30.48
C VAL A 195 -32.10 28.12 31.55
N GLY A 196 -32.69 26.99 31.97
CA GLY A 196 -33.72 26.96 33.02
C GLY A 196 -33.19 27.49 34.35
N THR A 197 -31.99 27.05 34.76
CA THR A 197 -31.35 27.52 35.98
C THR A 197 -31.04 29.02 35.91
N GLY A 198 -30.53 29.49 34.77
CA GLY A 198 -30.28 30.90 34.51
C GLY A 198 -31.54 31.76 34.61
N ALA A 199 -32.66 31.31 34.04
CA ALA A 199 -33.95 32.00 34.12
C ALA A 199 -34.47 32.12 35.56
N VAL A 200 -34.33 31.05 36.37
CA VAL A 200 -34.70 31.07 37.79
C VAL A 200 -33.85 32.06 38.58
N LEU A 201 -32.53 32.05 38.38
CA LEU A 201 -31.61 32.97 39.04
C LEU A 201 -31.88 34.43 38.64
N TYR A 202 -32.14 34.68 37.36
CA TYR A 202 -32.51 36.00 36.85
C TYR A 202 -33.79 36.51 37.52
N ARG A 203 -34.84 35.68 37.58
CA ARG A 203 -36.11 36.07 38.21
C ARG A 203 -35.96 36.33 39.70
N LYS A 204 -35.19 35.51 40.42
CA LYS A 204 -34.88 35.77 41.84
C LYS A 204 -34.16 37.09 42.02
N ARG A 205 -33.13 37.38 41.21
CA ARG A 205 -32.40 38.66 41.27
C ARG A 205 -33.31 39.86 41.01
N ALA A 206 -34.20 39.78 40.03
CA ALA A 206 -35.14 40.86 39.72
C ALA A 206 -36.10 41.13 40.88
N LEU A 207 -36.64 40.07 41.53
CA LEU A 207 -37.50 40.21 42.70
C LEU A 207 -36.76 40.80 43.91
N PHE A 208 -35.52 40.37 44.17
CA PHE A 208 -34.69 40.96 45.23
C PHE A 208 -34.42 42.45 44.99
N GLN A 209 -34.12 42.85 43.75
CA GLN A 209 -33.91 44.27 43.42
C GLN A 209 -35.18 45.10 43.62
N ALA A 210 -36.34 44.57 43.25
CA ALA A 210 -37.63 45.23 43.49
C ALA A 210 -37.98 45.36 44.98
N ALA A 211 -37.59 44.38 45.81
CA ALA A 211 -37.80 44.42 47.26
C ALA A 211 -36.86 45.44 47.96
N VAL A 212 -35.60 45.55 47.50
CA VAL A 212 -34.64 46.51 48.06
C VAL A 212 -35.01 47.95 47.67
N SER A 213 -35.48 48.19 46.44
CA SER A 213 -35.86 49.54 46.00
C SER A 213 -37.13 50.06 46.70
N THR A 214 -38.05 49.16 47.07
CA THR A 214 -39.24 49.53 47.86
C THR A 214 -38.94 49.78 49.33
N GLY A 215 -37.95 49.10 49.91
CA GLY A 215 -37.48 49.34 51.28
C GLY A 215 -36.65 50.61 51.47
N ALA A 216 -36.03 51.14 50.40
CA ALA A 216 -35.26 52.39 50.44
C ALA A 216 -36.11 53.67 50.29
N ALA A 217 -37.40 53.53 49.99
CA ALA A 217 -38.34 54.63 49.78
C ALA A 217 -39.31 54.88 50.96
N ALA A 218 -39.11 54.17 52.08
CA ALA A 218 -39.83 54.35 53.34
C ALA A 218 -38.90 54.96 54.39
#